data_AF-A0A2V9FN40-F1
#
_entry.id   AF-A0A2V9FN40-F1
#
_cell.length_a   1.000
_cell.length_b   1.000
_cell.length_c   1.000
_cell.angle_alpha   90.00
_cell.angle_beta   90.00
_cell.angle_gamma   90.00
#
_symmetry.space_group_name_H-M   'P 1'
#
loop_
_entity.id
_entity.type
_entity.pdbx_description
1 polymer ?
#
loop_
_entity_poly.entity_id
_entity_poly.type
_entity_poly.pdbx_seq_one_letter_code
_entity_poly.pdbx_strand_id
1 'polypeptide(L)'
;MSSAIREWLNLTVRWFHVFAGIMWLGQTYYFTWLDRQFGRLEKKVAASETASAVWMVHSGGFYSVEKQESLGVLPQQVHWFRWEALMTWLGGMVLLVLVYYLGDGLIDPDVADIPKQAGVAIGCGTLVAGWFIYDLAVRSPLGRSQAMFAGFGLVMTAAMAWGLMHVFSGRAAYIHVGAIFGTIMTANVWFSILPAQRKMVAAAAAGEKFDPSLGAQAKLRSKHNTFMAVPAVFLMLSNHFPVATYGNRYGWQILLALVVAGWVAAKLIREF
;
A
#
# COMPACT_ATOMS: atom_id res chain seq x y z
N MET A 1 -18.30 -27.90 6.56
CA MET A 1 -16.86 -27.87 6.91
C MET A 1 -16.77 -27.85 8.43
N SER A 2 -16.00 -28.73 9.08
CA SER A 2 -15.90 -28.74 10.55
C SER A 2 -15.21 -27.48 11.08
N SER A 3 -15.47 -27.11 12.34
CA SER A 3 -14.87 -25.90 12.98
C SER A 3 -13.34 -25.90 12.88
N ALA A 4 -12.72 -27.05 13.14
CA ALA A 4 -11.26 -27.20 13.08
C ALA A 4 -10.70 -26.89 11.68
N ILE A 5 -11.35 -27.34 10.60
CA ILE A 5 -10.89 -27.04 9.23
C ILE A 5 -10.98 -25.54 8.95
N ARG A 6 -12.03 -24.87 9.44
CA ARG A 6 -12.20 -23.42 9.27
C ARG A 6 -11.11 -22.64 10.00
N GLU A 7 -10.74 -23.05 11.20
CA GLU A 7 -9.67 -22.43 11.99
C GLU A 7 -8.31 -22.59 11.31
N TRP A 8 -7.95 -23.81 10.90
CA TRP A 8 -6.70 -24.05 10.17
C TRP A 8 -6.64 -23.27 8.86
N LEU A 9 -7.73 -23.23 8.09
CA LEU A 9 -7.80 -22.42 6.87
C LEU A 9 -7.56 -20.93 7.17
N ASN A 10 -8.22 -20.38 8.19
CA ASN A 10 -8.01 -18.99 8.60
C ASN A 10 -6.57 -18.72 9.00
N LEU A 11 -5.96 -19.62 9.78
CA LEU A 11 -4.58 -19.51 10.23
C LEU A 11 -3.61 -19.53 9.04
N THR A 12 -3.73 -20.52 8.15
CA THR A 12 -2.85 -20.69 6.99
C THR A 12 -2.93 -19.49 6.04
N VAL A 13 -4.13 -19.03 5.70
CA VAL A 13 -4.29 -17.87 4.81
C VAL A 13 -3.76 -16.60 5.47
N ARG A 14 -3.98 -16.41 6.78
CA ARG A 14 -3.44 -15.26 7.52
C ARG A 14 -1.93 -15.27 7.54
N TRP A 15 -1.33 -16.43 7.78
CA TRP A 15 0.12 -16.62 7.79
C TRP A 15 0.72 -16.29 6.42
N PHE A 16 0.13 -16.82 5.35
CA PHE A 16 0.49 -16.49 3.98
C PHE A 16 0.39 -14.98 3.70
N HIS A 17 -0.73 -14.35 4.04
CA HIS A 17 -0.96 -12.91 3.82
C HIS A 17 0.10 -12.05 4.52
N VAL A 18 0.43 -12.37 5.78
CA VAL A 18 1.46 -11.66 6.56
C VAL A 18 2.83 -11.81 5.90
N PHE A 19 3.22 -13.03 5.51
CA PHE A 19 4.51 -13.25 4.84
C PHE A 19 4.61 -12.53 3.51
N ALA A 20 3.58 -12.61 2.67
CA ALA A 20 3.52 -11.84 1.42
C ALA A 20 3.63 -10.34 1.69
N GLY A 21 2.94 -9.83 2.73
CA GLY A 21 3.03 -8.44 3.18
C GLY A 21 4.44 -8.03 3.62
N ILE A 22 5.16 -8.88 4.34
CA ILE A 22 6.56 -8.63 4.74
C ILE A 22 7.44 -8.49 3.50
N MET A 23 7.32 -9.40 2.53
CA MET A 23 8.09 -9.33 1.29
C MET A 23 7.81 -8.04 0.53
N TRP A 24 6.53 -7.69 0.34
CA TRP A 24 6.15 -6.51 -0.42
C TRP A 24 6.54 -5.20 0.26
N LEU A 25 6.17 -5.03 1.54
CA LEU A 25 6.43 -3.78 2.27
C LEU A 25 7.93 -3.62 2.54
N GLY A 26 8.63 -4.70 2.90
CA GLY A 26 10.08 -4.68 3.10
C GLY A 26 10.81 -4.20 1.84
N GLN A 27 10.45 -4.75 0.67
CA GLN A 27 11.01 -4.34 -0.60
C GLN A 27 10.67 -2.88 -0.96
N THR A 28 9.44 -2.43 -0.66
CA THR A 28 9.04 -1.03 -0.86
C THR A 28 9.93 -0.07 -0.09
N TYR A 29 10.22 -0.35 1.19
CA TYR A 29 11.11 0.48 2.00
C TYR A 29 12.56 0.39 1.53
N TYR A 30 13.04 -0.79 1.16
CA TYR A 30 14.38 -0.97 0.61
C TYR A 30 14.61 -0.10 -0.62
N PHE A 31 13.72 -0.15 -1.62
CA PHE A 31 13.85 0.68 -2.82
C PHE A 31 13.66 2.17 -2.53
N THR A 32 12.84 2.53 -1.54
CA THR A 32 12.68 3.93 -1.13
C THR A 32 13.96 4.50 -0.52
N TRP A 33 14.65 3.70 0.30
CA TRP A 33 15.97 4.04 0.84
C TRP A 33 17.02 4.12 -0.27
N LEU A 34 17.02 3.17 -1.20
CA LEU A 34 17.97 3.12 -2.31
C LEU A 34 17.84 4.34 -3.24
N ASP A 35 16.60 4.70 -3.61
CA ASP A 35 16.28 5.91 -4.39
C ASP A 35 16.85 7.19 -3.74
N ARG A 36 16.81 7.26 -2.41
CA ARG A 36 17.35 8.40 -1.65
C ARG A 36 18.87 8.43 -1.68
N GLN A 37 19.54 7.27 -1.51
CA GLN A 37 21.00 7.22 -1.61
C GLN A 37 21.48 7.65 -2.99
N PHE A 38 20.82 7.19 -4.06
CA PHE A 38 21.11 7.67 -5.41
C PHE A 38 20.87 9.16 -5.56
N GLY A 39 19.79 9.72 -5.03
CA GLY A 39 19.56 11.17 -5.07
C GLY A 39 20.62 11.99 -4.30
N ARG A 40 21.25 11.42 -3.25
CA ARG A 40 22.40 12.02 -2.56
C ARG A 40 23.68 11.92 -3.39
N LEU A 41 23.91 10.76 -4.01
CA LEU A 41 25.06 10.54 -4.89
C LEU A 41 25.01 11.41 -6.14
N GLU A 42 23.87 11.49 -6.83
CA GLU A 42 23.66 12.37 -8.00
C GLU A 42 24.02 13.84 -7.68
N LYS A 43 23.67 14.33 -6.50
CA LYS A 43 24.06 15.68 -6.04
C LYS A 43 25.56 15.82 -5.74
N LYS A 44 26.19 14.77 -5.22
CA LYS A 44 27.64 14.77 -4.95
C LYS A 44 28.45 14.63 -6.22
N VAL A 45 28.03 13.78 -7.17
CA VAL A 45 28.67 13.62 -8.48
C VAL A 45 28.62 14.92 -9.27
N ALA A 46 27.49 15.63 -9.23
CA ALA A 46 27.39 16.99 -9.79
C ALA A 46 28.38 17.99 -9.14
N ALA A 47 28.91 17.69 -7.95
CA ALA A 47 29.88 18.51 -7.23
C ALA A 47 31.33 17.97 -7.25
N SER A 48 31.55 16.69 -7.60
CA SER A 48 32.85 16.02 -7.65
C SER A 48 32.73 14.71 -8.45
N GLU A 49 33.52 14.52 -9.51
CA GLU A 49 33.45 13.40 -10.47
C GLU A 49 33.82 12.02 -9.89
N THR A 50 33.13 11.50 -8.86
CA THR A 50 33.40 10.15 -8.32
C THR A 50 32.15 9.38 -7.91
N ALA A 51 32.12 8.12 -8.38
CA ALA A 51 31.27 6.96 -8.08
C ALA A 51 29.73 7.16 -8.00
N SER A 52 29.03 6.56 -8.96
CA SER A 52 27.55 6.47 -9.06
C SER A 52 26.95 5.23 -8.38
N ALA A 53 27.71 4.55 -7.50
CA ALA A 53 27.31 3.28 -6.89
C ALA A 53 26.96 3.42 -5.40
N VAL A 54 25.87 2.79 -4.98
CA VAL A 54 25.53 2.57 -3.56
C VAL A 54 26.18 1.28 -3.10
N TRP A 55 27.05 1.38 -2.09
CA TRP A 55 27.69 0.23 -1.46
C TRP A 55 26.92 -0.22 -0.22
N MET A 56 26.72 -1.53 -0.10
CA MET A 56 25.96 -2.16 0.97
C MET A 56 26.69 -3.37 1.51
N VAL A 57 26.44 -3.71 2.77
CA VAL A 57 26.86 -4.95 3.39
C VAL A 57 25.62 -5.73 3.79
N HIS A 58 25.58 -7.02 3.46
CA HIS A 58 24.57 -7.91 3.98
C HIS A 58 25.16 -9.31 4.15
N SER A 59 24.87 -9.94 5.28
CA SER A 59 25.56 -11.17 5.69
C SER A 59 27.09 -10.94 5.70
N GLY A 60 27.88 -11.86 5.14
CA GLY A 60 29.34 -11.74 5.06
C GLY A 60 29.88 -11.07 3.79
N GLY A 61 29.04 -10.40 2.99
CA GLY A 61 29.42 -9.89 1.67
C GLY A 61 29.19 -8.38 1.50
N PHE A 62 30.01 -7.77 0.65
CA PHE A 62 29.83 -6.40 0.16
C PHE A 62 29.21 -6.42 -1.23
N TYR A 63 28.27 -5.51 -1.47
CA TYR A 63 27.53 -5.39 -2.72
C TYR A 63 27.59 -3.94 -3.20
N SER A 64 27.73 -3.73 -4.51
CA SER A 64 27.52 -2.45 -5.16
C SER A 64 26.28 -2.50 -6.03
N VAL A 65 25.47 -1.45 -5.96
CA VAL A 65 24.31 -1.27 -6.85
C VAL A 65 24.45 0.07 -7.53
N GLU A 66 24.32 0.05 -8.86
CA GLU A 66 24.37 1.22 -9.72
C GLU A 66 23.02 1.45 -10.36
N LYS A 67 22.61 2.72 -10.43
CA LYS A 67 21.41 3.12 -11.15
C LYS A 67 21.80 3.40 -12.61
N GLN A 68 21.26 2.61 -13.51
CA GLN A 68 21.57 2.68 -14.94
C GLN A 68 20.53 3.52 -15.70
N GLU A 69 20.97 4.31 -16.68
CA GLU A 69 20.08 5.07 -17.58
C GLU A 69 19.64 4.28 -18.81
N SER A 70 20.36 3.20 -19.13
CA SER A 70 20.08 2.32 -20.26
C SER A 70 20.11 0.85 -19.82
N LEU A 71 19.54 -0.03 -20.66
CA LEU A 71 19.50 -1.45 -20.37
C LEU A 71 20.77 -2.14 -20.90
N GLY A 72 21.68 -2.52 -20.01
CA GLY A 72 22.90 -3.26 -20.35
C GLY A 72 22.71 -4.77 -20.52
N VAL A 73 21.47 -5.26 -20.40
CA VAL A 73 21.11 -6.69 -20.44
C VAL A 73 19.88 -6.91 -21.31
N LEU A 74 19.58 -8.16 -21.66
CA LEU A 74 18.35 -8.48 -22.38
C LEU A 74 17.12 -8.21 -21.47
N PRO A 75 15.98 -7.71 -22.01
CA PRO A 75 14.78 -7.39 -21.22
C PRO A 75 14.25 -8.55 -20.37
N GLN A 76 14.46 -9.80 -20.81
CA GLN A 76 14.03 -11.00 -20.08
C GLN A 76 14.86 -11.25 -18.81
N GLN A 77 16.06 -10.68 -18.72
CA GLN A 77 16.93 -10.78 -17.54
C GLN A 77 16.57 -9.75 -16.47
N VAL A 78 15.72 -8.77 -16.78
CA VAL A 78 15.22 -7.79 -15.82
C VAL A 78 14.21 -8.47 -14.89
N HIS A 79 14.51 -8.49 -13.59
CA HIS A 79 13.56 -8.96 -12.60
C HIS A 79 12.47 -7.91 -12.32
N TRP A 80 11.23 -8.37 -12.19
CA TRP A 80 10.06 -7.52 -11.96
C TRP A 80 9.39 -7.88 -10.63
N PHE A 81 9.38 -6.91 -9.73
CA PHE A 81 8.65 -7.02 -8.47
C PHE A 81 7.18 -6.65 -8.69
N ARG A 82 6.35 -7.66 -8.91
CA ARG A 82 4.93 -7.51 -9.27
C ARG A 82 4.00 -8.41 -8.48
N TRP A 83 4.50 -9.57 -8.08
CA TRP A 83 3.69 -10.62 -7.49
C TRP A 83 3.49 -10.41 -6.00
N GLU A 84 4.45 -9.81 -5.32
CA GLU A 84 4.42 -9.54 -3.88
C GLU A 84 3.17 -8.73 -3.51
N ALA A 85 2.93 -7.62 -4.21
CA ALA A 85 1.76 -6.78 -4.03
C ALA A 85 0.43 -7.51 -4.32
N LEU A 86 0.41 -8.35 -5.37
CA LEU A 86 -0.79 -9.09 -5.74
C LEU A 86 -1.09 -10.19 -4.72
N MET A 87 -0.09 -10.95 -4.30
CA MET A 87 -0.24 -12.06 -3.35
C MET A 87 -0.65 -11.56 -1.98
N THR A 88 -0.09 -10.42 -1.51
CA THR A 88 -0.58 -9.78 -0.28
C THR A 88 -2.06 -9.42 -0.40
N TRP A 89 -2.45 -8.76 -1.50
CA TRP A 89 -3.83 -8.33 -1.70
C TRP A 89 -4.79 -9.52 -1.82
N LEU A 90 -4.45 -10.55 -2.61
CA LEU A 90 -5.26 -11.76 -2.74
C LEU A 90 -5.43 -12.46 -1.39
N GLY A 91 -4.35 -12.64 -0.62
CA GLY A 91 -4.44 -13.20 0.73
C GLY A 91 -5.34 -12.36 1.65
N GLY A 92 -5.25 -11.04 1.54
CA GLY A 92 -6.08 -10.11 2.31
C GLY A 92 -7.56 -10.17 1.93
N MET A 93 -7.86 -10.25 0.62
CA MET A 93 -9.24 -10.41 0.12
C MET A 93 -9.84 -11.74 0.53
N VAL A 94 -9.07 -12.83 0.46
CA VAL A 94 -9.55 -14.14 0.95
C VAL A 94 -9.86 -14.06 2.45
N LEU A 95 -9.02 -13.41 3.26
CA LEU A 95 -9.32 -13.20 4.68
C LEU A 95 -10.55 -12.33 4.90
N LEU A 96 -10.71 -11.26 4.12
CA LEU A 96 -11.87 -10.38 4.20
C LEU A 96 -13.16 -11.19 3.94
N VAL A 97 -13.15 -12.03 2.91
CA VAL A 97 -14.26 -12.93 2.58
C VAL A 97 -14.50 -13.95 3.68
N LEU A 98 -13.47 -14.70 4.10
CA LEU A 98 -13.61 -15.79 5.08
C LEU A 98 -14.08 -15.30 6.46
N VAL A 99 -13.54 -14.17 6.91
CA VAL A 99 -13.76 -13.63 8.26
C VAL A 99 -15.02 -12.78 8.31
N TYR A 100 -15.28 -11.93 7.32
CA TYR A 100 -16.35 -10.93 7.40
C TYR A 100 -17.53 -11.25 6.48
N TYR A 101 -17.30 -11.69 5.24
CA TYR A 101 -18.42 -11.88 4.30
C TYR A 101 -19.08 -13.24 4.44
N LEU A 102 -18.32 -14.28 4.78
CA LEU A 102 -18.82 -15.62 5.12
C LEU A 102 -18.87 -15.85 6.64
N GLY A 103 -18.05 -15.15 7.41
CA GLY A 103 -18.04 -15.21 8.88
C GLY A 103 -18.98 -14.21 9.53
N ASP A 104 -18.99 -14.23 10.85
CA ASP A 104 -19.82 -13.35 11.66
C ASP A 104 -18.92 -12.23 12.23
N GLY A 105 -19.42 -11.00 12.23
CA GLY A 105 -18.66 -9.83 12.67
C GLY A 105 -18.49 -8.72 11.64
N LEU A 106 -19.10 -8.83 10.45
CA LEU A 106 -19.23 -7.70 9.53
C LEU A 106 -20.20 -6.64 10.08
N ILE A 107 -21.43 -7.07 10.41
CA ILE A 107 -22.51 -6.21 10.90
C ILE A 107 -22.68 -6.42 12.39
N ASP A 108 -22.90 -5.31 13.08
CA ASP A 108 -23.32 -5.24 14.47
C ASP A 108 -24.74 -4.63 14.50
N PRO A 109 -25.78 -5.37 14.92
CA PRO A 109 -27.15 -4.87 14.95
C PRO A 109 -27.34 -3.63 15.83
N ASP A 110 -26.47 -3.43 16.84
CA ASP A 110 -26.51 -2.24 17.70
C ASP A 110 -25.95 -0.99 16.97
N VAL A 111 -25.22 -1.19 15.86
CA VAL A 111 -24.71 -0.12 15.00
C VAL A 111 -25.65 0.17 13.84
N ALA A 112 -26.06 -0.88 13.12
CA ALA A 112 -26.94 -0.76 11.97
C ALA A 112 -27.79 -2.02 11.76
N ASP A 113 -29.11 -1.84 11.66
CA ASP A 113 -30.05 -2.91 11.33
C ASP A 113 -30.17 -3.07 9.81
N ILE A 114 -29.18 -3.74 9.21
CA ILE A 114 -29.16 -4.06 7.78
C ILE A 114 -28.87 -5.54 7.54
N PRO A 115 -29.39 -6.12 6.44
CA PRO A 115 -29.05 -7.49 6.08
C PRO A 115 -27.56 -7.61 5.71
N LYS A 116 -26.95 -8.74 6.08
CA LYS A 116 -25.52 -9.03 5.83
C LYS A 116 -25.12 -8.84 4.37
N GLN A 117 -26.00 -9.19 3.42
CA GLN A 117 -25.77 -9.05 1.98
C GLN A 117 -25.61 -7.57 1.58
N ALA A 118 -26.41 -6.67 2.16
CA ALA A 118 -26.23 -5.23 1.96
C ALA A 118 -24.89 -4.78 2.53
N GLY A 119 -24.51 -5.28 3.70
CA GLY A 119 -23.19 -5.05 4.28
C GLY A 119 -22.03 -5.47 3.37
N VAL A 120 -22.11 -6.67 2.79
CA VAL A 120 -21.12 -7.18 1.84
C VAL A 120 -21.06 -6.29 0.59
N ALA A 121 -22.21 -5.90 0.04
CA ALA A 121 -22.27 -5.00 -1.11
C ALA A 121 -21.63 -3.64 -0.83
N ILE A 122 -21.86 -3.07 0.36
CA ILE A 122 -21.21 -1.84 0.82
C ILE A 122 -19.69 -2.05 0.95
N GLY A 123 -19.27 -3.19 1.51
CA GLY A 123 -17.84 -3.51 1.68
C GLY A 123 -17.11 -3.60 0.33
N CYS A 124 -17.65 -4.36 -0.62
CA CYS A 124 -17.12 -4.43 -1.98
C CYS A 124 -17.17 -3.07 -2.69
N GLY A 125 -18.28 -2.36 -2.55
CA GLY A 125 -18.49 -1.04 -3.13
C GLY A 125 -17.45 -0.01 -2.67
N THR A 126 -17.11 0.01 -1.37
CA THR A 126 -16.11 0.95 -0.83
C THR A 126 -14.69 0.64 -1.28
N LEU A 127 -14.32 -0.64 -1.49
CA LEU A 127 -13.03 -1.02 -2.08
C LEU A 127 -12.89 -0.51 -3.52
N VAL A 128 -13.92 -0.74 -4.34
CA VAL A 128 -13.94 -0.32 -5.75
C VAL A 128 -13.99 1.21 -5.87
N ALA A 129 -14.94 1.84 -5.18
CA ALA A 129 -15.12 3.29 -5.19
C ALA A 129 -13.88 4.01 -4.62
N GLY A 130 -13.29 3.49 -3.54
CA GLY A 130 -12.08 4.04 -2.94
C GLY A 130 -10.92 4.12 -3.93
N TRP A 131 -10.72 3.09 -4.75
CA TRP A 131 -9.72 3.11 -5.81
C TRP A 131 -10.04 4.15 -6.90
N PHE A 132 -11.27 4.17 -7.43
CA PHE A 132 -11.65 5.14 -8.47
C PHE A 132 -11.53 6.59 -7.99
N ILE A 133 -12.04 6.90 -6.81
CA ILE A 133 -11.97 8.25 -6.21
C ILE A 133 -10.51 8.67 -6.07
N TYR A 134 -9.66 7.79 -5.54
CA TYR A 134 -8.24 8.04 -5.42
C TYR A 134 -7.56 8.23 -6.79
N ASP A 135 -7.84 7.38 -7.78
CA ASP A 135 -7.21 7.45 -9.09
C ASP A 135 -7.57 8.75 -9.82
N LEU A 136 -8.85 9.13 -9.78
CA LEU A 136 -9.33 10.39 -10.32
C LEU A 136 -8.71 11.59 -9.60
N ALA A 137 -8.61 11.55 -8.27
CA ALA A 137 -7.99 12.62 -7.50
C ALA A 137 -6.51 12.84 -7.90
N VAL A 138 -5.74 11.77 -8.10
CA VAL A 138 -4.34 11.89 -8.54
C VAL A 138 -4.23 12.46 -9.96
N ARG A 139 -5.16 12.14 -10.86
CA ARG A 139 -5.18 12.66 -12.24
C ARG A 139 -5.71 14.09 -12.34
N SER A 140 -6.44 14.55 -11.33
CA SER A 140 -6.99 15.91 -11.25
C SER A 140 -5.92 16.94 -10.84
N PRO A 141 -6.24 18.25 -10.88
CA PRO A 141 -5.38 19.29 -10.32
C PRO A 141 -4.97 19.07 -8.86
N LEU A 142 -5.76 18.32 -8.06
CA LEU A 142 -5.41 17.96 -6.68
C LEU A 142 -4.07 17.21 -6.62
N GLY A 143 -3.81 16.31 -7.57
CA GLY A 143 -2.58 15.52 -7.63
C GLY A 143 -1.30 16.33 -7.91
N ARG A 144 -1.44 17.60 -8.33
CA ARG A 144 -0.30 18.50 -8.57
C ARG A 144 0.24 19.14 -7.30
N SER A 145 -0.54 19.17 -6.22
CA SER A 145 -0.15 19.75 -4.93
C SER A 145 -0.14 18.68 -3.85
N GLN A 146 1.05 18.40 -3.30
CA GLN A 146 1.20 17.41 -2.24
C GLN A 146 0.35 17.74 -1.00
N ALA A 147 0.27 19.03 -0.62
CA ALA A 147 -0.48 19.46 0.56
C ALA A 147 -1.99 19.30 0.35
N MET A 148 -2.51 19.70 -0.81
CA MET A 148 -3.93 19.54 -1.13
C MET A 148 -4.32 18.07 -1.24
N PHE A 149 -3.48 17.24 -1.87
CA PHE A 149 -3.72 15.81 -1.97
C PHE A 149 -3.70 15.12 -0.59
N ALA A 150 -2.78 15.50 0.29
CA ALA A 150 -2.75 15.00 1.67
C ALA A 150 -3.99 15.42 2.46
N GLY A 151 -4.42 16.69 2.35
CA GLY A 151 -5.66 17.17 2.96
C GLY A 151 -6.88 16.42 2.47
N PHE A 152 -7.00 16.23 1.14
CA PHE A 152 -8.05 15.42 0.53
C PHE A 152 -8.04 13.98 1.06
N GLY A 153 -6.87 13.33 1.08
CA GLY A 153 -6.74 11.96 1.59
C GLY A 153 -7.15 11.84 3.06
N LEU A 154 -6.85 12.84 3.88
CA LEU A 154 -7.24 12.86 5.29
C LEU A 154 -8.75 12.99 5.45
N VAL A 155 -9.38 13.92 4.73
CA VAL A 155 -10.84 14.11 4.73
C VAL A 155 -11.56 12.85 4.24
N MET A 156 -11.11 12.26 3.13
CA MET A 156 -11.70 11.03 2.61
C MET A 156 -11.53 9.85 3.55
N THR A 157 -10.38 9.74 4.23
CA THR A 157 -10.16 8.69 5.23
C THR A 157 -11.06 8.90 6.44
N ALA A 158 -11.22 10.13 6.92
CA ALA A 158 -12.13 10.46 8.01
C ALA A 158 -13.59 10.14 7.65
N ALA A 159 -14.04 10.54 6.45
CA ALA A 159 -15.38 10.26 5.95
C ALA A 159 -15.64 8.76 5.82
N MET A 160 -14.66 8.00 5.29
CA MET A 160 -14.76 6.54 5.17
C MET A 160 -14.78 5.86 6.53
N ALA A 161 -13.88 6.26 7.45
CA ALA A 161 -13.82 5.70 8.80
C ALA A 161 -15.12 5.96 9.56
N TRP A 162 -15.61 7.21 9.54
CA TRP A 162 -16.88 7.58 10.15
C TRP A 162 -18.03 6.79 9.51
N GLY A 163 -18.18 6.81 8.19
CA GLY A 163 -19.28 6.15 7.50
C GLY A 163 -19.30 4.64 7.72
N LEU A 164 -18.15 3.96 7.61
CA LEU A 164 -18.07 2.53 7.85
C LEU A 164 -18.34 2.16 9.31
N MET A 165 -17.96 3.00 10.28
CA MET A 165 -18.28 2.75 11.69
C MET A 165 -19.76 2.98 12.04
N HIS A 166 -20.55 3.59 11.15
CA HIS A 166 -22.02 3.70 11.29
C HIS A 166 -22.76 2.59 10.54
N VAL A 167 -22.05 1.67 9.90
CA VAL A 167 -22.64 0.59 9.09
C VAL A 167 -22.13 -0.78 9.51
N PHE A 168 -20.84 -0.90 9.82
CA PHE A 168 -20.17 -2.14 10.19
C PHE A 168 -19.84 -2.15 11.69
N SER A 169 -19.55 -3.34 12.21
CA SER A 169 -18.86 -3.45 13.50
C SER A 169 -17.57 -2.62 13.47
N GLY A 170 -17.18 -2.02 14.60
CA GLY A 170 -15.96 -1.18 14.65
C GLY A 170 -14.72 -1.93 14.15
N ARG A 171 -14.62 -3.23 14.47
CA ARG A 171 -13.55 -4.12 14.00
C ARG A 171 -13.55 -4.23 12.47
N ALA A 172 -14.71 -4.51 11.88
CA ALA A 172 -14.85 -4.62 10.44
C ALA A 172 -14.56 -3.30 9.73
N ALA A 173 -15.01 -2.16 10.30
CA ALA A 173 -14.76 -0.83 9.74
C ALA A 173 -13.24 -0.54 9.63
N TYR A 174 -12.46 -0.78 10.69
CA TYR A 174 -11.01 -0.60 10.68
C TYR A 174 -10.32 -1.46 9.62
N ILE A 175 -10.73 -2.74 9.52
CA ILE A 175 -10.15 -3.66 8.54
C ILE A 175 -10.53 -3.28 7.12
N HIS A 176 -11.74 -2.79 6.88
CA HIS A 176 -12.15 -2.29 5.56
C HIS A 176 -11.37 -1.05 5.15
N VAL A 177 -11.12 -0.08 6.06
CA VAL A 177 -10.26 1.08 5.73
C VAL A 177 -8.84 0.62 5.36
N GLY A 178 -8.26 -0.30 6.11
CA GLY A 178 -6.96 -0.87 5.76
C GLY A 178 -6.97 -1.67 4.45
N ALA A 179 -8.07 -2.38 4.16
CA ALA A 179 -8.27 -3.09 2.89
C ALA A 179 -8.43 -2.14 1.69
N ILE A 180 -9.05 -0.97 1.88
CA ILE A 180 -9.11 0.10 0.87
C ILE A 180 -7.69 0.58 0.55
N PHE A 181 -6.87 0.87 1.57
CA PHE A 181 -5.47 1.23 1.37
C PHE A 181 -4.70 0.13 0.62
N GLY A 182 -4.80 -1.12 1.05
CA GLY A 182 -4.17 -2.25 0.36
C GLY A 182 -4.62 -2.38 -1.11
N THR A 183 -5.92 -2.18 -1.38
CA THR A 183 -6.48 -2.24 -2.73
C THR A 183 -5.94 -1.12 -3.62
N ILE A 184 -5.94 0.12 -3.12
CA ILE A 184 -5.35 1.26 -3.83
C ILE A 184 -3.87 1.00 -4.11
N MET A 185 -3.13 0.49 -3.12
CA MET A 185 -1.70 0.23 -3.24
C MET A 185 -1.38 -0.83 -4.29
N THR A 186 -2.10 -1.94 -4.31
CA THR A 186 -1.91 -3.00 -5.31
C THR A 186 -2.37 -2.52 -6.69
N ALA A 187 -3.49 -1.79 -6.78
CA ALA A 187 -3.95 -1.22 -8.04
C ALA A 187 -2.95 -0.21 -8.63
N ASN A 188 -2.28 0.59 -7.79
CA ASN A 188 -1.17 1.46 -8.21
C ASN A 188 -0.03 0.68 -8.87
N VAL A 189 0.34 -0.46 -8.31
CA VAL A 189 1.38 -1.33 -8.89
C VAL A 189 0.93 -1.83 -10.26
N TRP A 190 -0.26 -2.39 -10.35
CA TRP A 190 -0.70 -3.11 -11.55
C TRP A 190 -1.19 -2.22 -12.70
N PHE A 191 -1.83 -1.08 -12.39
CA PHE A 191 -2.44 -0.22 -13.40
C PHE A 191 -1.66 1.05 -13.70
N SER A 192 -0.69 1.43 -12.86
CA SER A 192 0.13 2.64 -13.09
C SER A 192 1.62 2.33 -13.22
N ILE A 193 2.20 1.65 -12.21
CA ILE A 193 3.65 1.45 -12.14
C ILE A 193 4.13 0.43 -13.19
N LEU A 194 3.53 -0.76 -13.23
CA LEU A 194 3.95 -1.81 -14.17
C LEU A 194 3.78 -1.40 -15.64
N PRO A 195 2.67 -0.77 -16.08
CA PRO A 195 2.57 -0.28 -17.46
C PRO A 195 3.62 0.77 -17.82
N ALA A 196 3.94 1.70 -16.91
CA ALA A 196 4.98 2.69 -17.11
C ALA A 196 6.36 2.04 -17.23
N GLN A 197 6.70 1.15 -16.31
CA GLN A 197 7.96 0.39 -16.34
C GLN A 197 8.09 -0.45 -17.62
N ARG A 198 7.02 -1.10 -18.10
CA ARG A 198 7.05 -1.86 -19.37
C ARG A 198 7.43 -0.99 -20.55
N LYS A 199 6.86 0.22 -20.64
CA LYS A 199 7.21 1.19 -21.69
C LYS A 199 8.67 1.64 -21.57
N MET A 200 9.14 1.90 -20.35
CA MET A 200 10.53 2.28 -20.10
C MET A 200 11.51 1.17 -20.51
N VAL A 201 11.24 -0.08 -20.14
CA VAL A 201 12.09 -1.23 -20.51
C VAL A 201 12.07 -1.47 -22.02
N ALA A 202 10.90 -1.34 -22.67
CA ALA A 202 10.81 -1.49 -24.12
C ALA A 202 11.61 -0.42 -24.88
N ALA A 203 11.50 0.85 -24.46
CA ALA A 203 12.28 1.95 -25.04
C ALA A 203 13.79 1.74 -24.81
N ALA A 204 14.19 1.40 -23.58
CA ALA A 204 15.59 1.13 -23.26
C ALA A 204 16.16 -0.05 -24.05
N ALA A 205 15.36 -1.10 -24.28
CA ALA A 205 15.74 -2.25 -25.12
C ALA A 205 15.91 -1.88 -26.60
N ALA A 206 15.19 -0.87 -27.08
CA ALA A 206 15.32 -0.33 -28.42
C ALA A 206 16.47 0.68 -28.55
N GLY A 207 17.21 0.96 -27.46
CA GLY A 207 18.25 2.01 -27.43
C GLY A 207 17.67 3.43 -27.44
N GLU A 208 16.37 3.58 -27.21
CA GLU A 208 15.68 4.87 -27.16
C GLU A 208 15.70 5.45 -25.75
N LYS A 209 15.69 6.80 -25.66
CA LYS A 209 15.45 7.48 -24.39
C LYS A 209 13.97 7.38 -24.05
N PHE A 210 13.64 6.87 -22.87
CA PHE A 210 12.25 6.80 -22.41
C PHE A 210 11.75 8.15 -21.90
N ASP A 211 10.44 8.38 -22.01
CA ASP A 211 9.79 9.58 -21.49
C ASP A 211 9.94 9.67 -19.96
N PRO A 212 10.61 10.72 -19.42
CA PRO A 212 10.81 10.89 -17.99
C PRO A 212 9.51 11.05 -17.22
N SER A 213 8.42 11.47 -17.88
CA SER A 213 7.10 11.60 -17.26
C SER A 213 6.56 10.26 -16.75
N LEU A 214 6.89 9.15 -17.40
CA LEU A 214 6.48 7.80 -17.00
C LEU A 214 7.10 7.41 -15.65
N GLY A 215 8.40 7.65 -15.50
CA GLY A 215 9.12 7.42 -14.25
C GLY A 215 8.60 8.30 -13.12
N ALA A 216 8.34 9.58 -13.40
CA ALA A 216 7.78 10.51 -12.42
C ALA A 216 6.38 10.08 -11.93
N GLN A 217 5.50 9.64 -12.82
CA GLN A 217 4.17 9.14 -12.49
C GLN A 217 4.24 7.85 -11.65
N ALA A 218 5.07 6.88 -12.05
CA ALA A 218 5.28 5.66 -11.28
C ALA A 218 5.83 5.96 -9.87
N LYS A 219 6.78 6.88 -9.77
CA LYS A 219 7.36 7.33 -8.49
C LYS A 219 6.34 8.01 -7.59
N LEU A 220 5.43 8.82 -8.14
CA LEU A 220 4.36 9.44 -7.37
C LEU A 220 3.44 8.39 -6.74
N ARG A 221 3.02 7.39 -7.52
CA ARG A 221 2.19 6.28 -7.01
C ARG A 221 2.91 5.44 -5.97
N SER A 222 4.19 5.14 -6.19
CA SER A 222 5.03 4.45 -5.20
C SER A 222 5.13 5.25 -3.89
N LYS A 223 5.32 6.58 -3.98
CA LYS A 223 5.28 7.47 -2.81
C LYS A 223 3.96 7.38 -2.05
N HIS A 224 2.82 7.41 -2.75
CA HIS A 224 1.52 7.25 -2.08
C HIS A 224 1.41 5.88 -1.38
N ASN A 225 1.91 4.81 -2.01
CA ASN A 225 1.93 3.49 -1.38
C ASN A 225 2.72 3.47 -0.07
N THR A 226 3.89 4.11 -0.01
CA THR A 226 4.67 4.21 1.23
C THR A 226 3.88 4.90 2.36
N PHE A 227 3.15 5.97 2.03
CA PHE A 227 2.36 6.71 3.03
C PHE A 227 1.07 5.98 3.45
N MET A 228 0.55 5.07 2.64
CA MET A 228 -0.58 4.20 3.00
C MET A 228 -0.15 2.93 3.75
N ALA A 229 1.07 2.45 3.51
CA ALA A 229 1.58 1.20 4.08
C ALA A 229 1.61 1.21 5.61
N VAL A 230 2.21 2.22 6.25
CA VAL A 230 2.29 2.27 7.72
C VAL A 230 0.91 2.34 8.37
N PRO A 231 0.00 3.25 7.95
CA PRO A 231 -1.38 3.21 8.44
C PRO A 231 -2.06 1.86 8.24
N ALA A 232 -1.97 1.25 7.05
CA ALA A 232 -2.61 -0.04 6.78
C ALA A 232 -2.14 -1.12 7.75
N VAL A 233 -0.84 -1.18 8.05
CA VAL A 233 -0.29 -2.10 9.06
C VAL A 233 -0.91 -1.84 10.44
N PHE A 234 -0.95 -0.60 10.92
CA PHE A 234 -1.59 -0.30 12.21
C PHE A 234 -3.06 -0.70 12.27
N LEU A 235 -3.82 -0.49 11.19
CA LEU A 235 -5.22 -0.90 11.12
C LEU A 235 -5.38 -2.42 11.18
N MET A 236 -4.47 -3.19 10.57
CA MET A 236 -4.49 -4.65 10.67
C MET A 236 -4.16 -5.13 12.09
N LEU A 237 -3.22 -4.47 12.77
CA LEU A 237 -2.84 -4.76 14.16
C LEU A 237 -3.89 -4.33 15.19
N SER A 238 -4.79 -3.40 14.87
CA SER A 238 -5.80 -2.88 15.79
C SER A 238 -6.66 -3.95 16.47
N ASN A 239 -6.82 -5.11 15.82
CA ASN A 239 -7.51 -6.28 16.36
C ASN A 239 -6.96 -6.78 17.71
N HIS A 240 -5.69 -6.51 18.01
CA HIS A 240 -5.06 -6.87 19.29
C HIS A 240 -5.32 -5.85 20.40
N PHE A 241 -5.92 -4.70 20.09
CA PHE A 241 -6.16 -3.60 21.02
C PHE A 241 -7.58 -3.01 20.87
N PRO A 242 -8.65 -3.82 20.98
CA PRO A 242 -10.03 -3.39 20.75
C PRO A 242 -10.44 -2.20 21.61
N VAL A 243 -10.14 -2.24 22.92
CA VAL A 243 -10.53 -1.20 23.89
C VAL A 243 -9.90 0.16 23.57
N ALA A 244 -8.65 0.17 23.11
CA ALA A 244 -7.93 1.38 22.79
C ALA A 244 -8.24 1.91 21.38
N THR A 245 -8.87 1.11 20.52
CA THR A 245 -9.08 1.45 19.11
C THR A 245 -10.57 1.50 18.76
N TYR A 246 -11.08 0.51 18.02
CA TYR A 246 -12.41 0.52 17.44
C TYR A 246 -13.54 0.32 18.45
N GLY A 247 -13.26 -0.23 19.63
CA GLY A 247 -14.23 -0.38 20.73
C GLY A 247 -14.39 0.89 21.58
N ASN A 248 -13.65 1.95 21.26
CA ASN A 248 -13.73 3.23 21.97
C ASN A 248 -14.79 4.15 21.35
N ARG A 249 -15.42 5.01 22.18
CA ARG A 249 -16.33 6.07 21.70
C ARG A 249 -15.71 7.02 20.67
N TYR A 250 -14.39 7.12 20.64
CA TYR A 250 -13.62 7.91 19.68
C TYR A 250 -12.98 7.07 18.56
N GLY A 251 -13.52 5.89 18.24
CA GLY A 251 -12.87 4.96 17.32
C GLY A 251 -12.47 5.57 15.98
N TRP A 252 -13.35 6.29 15.28
CA TRP A 252 -12.98 6.85 13.97
C TRP A 252 -11.93 7.99 14.09
N GLN A 253 -11.94 8.75 15.19
CA GLN A 253 -10.91 9.75 15.48
C GLN A 253 -9.57 9.11 15.79
N ILE A 254 -9.56 8.01 16.56
CA ILE A 254 -8.37 7.23 16.87
C ILE A 254 -7.80 6.63 15.59
N LEU A 255 -8.65 6.07 14.73
CA LEU A 255 -8.26 5.60 13.40
C LEU A 255 -7.55 6.73 12.62
N LEU A 256 -8.16 7.92 12.57
CA LEU A 256 -7.58 9.06 11.88
C LEU A 256 -6.23 9.49 12.48
N ALA A 257 -6.11 9.49 13.81
CA ALA A 257 -4.87 9.78 14.51
C ALA A 257 -3.78 8.74 14.18
N LEU A 258 -4.12 7.46 14.09
CA LEU A 258 -3.19 6.40 13.68
C LEU A 258 -2.75 6.56 12.22
N VAL A 259 -3.63 7.04 11.33
CA VAL A 259 -3.28 7.35 9.94
C VAL A 259 -2.28 8.51 9.89
N VAL A 260 -2.54 9.59 10.62
CA VAL A 260 -1.61 10.73 10.70
C VAL A 260 -0.27 10.31 11.30
N ALA A 261 -0.28 9.53 12.39
CA ALA A 261 0.94 8.97 12.97
C ALA A 261 1.70 8.10 11.97
N GLY A 262 1.00 7.28 11.20
CA GLY A 262 1.59 6.48 10.12
C GLY A 262 2.19 7.34 9.00
N TRP A 263 1.58 8.48 8.65
CA TRP A 263 2.17 9.41 7.68
C TRP A 263 3.44 10.07 8.21
N VAL A 264 3.46 10.46 9.48
CA VAL A 264 4.67 10.98 10.13
C VAL A 264 5.77 9.93 10.13
N ALA A 265 5.46 8.70 10.53
CA ALA A 265 6.40 7.58 10.50
C ALA A 265 6.92 7.30 9.08
N ALA A 266 6.04 7.26 8.07
CA ALA A 266 6.43 7.09 6.68
C ALA A 266 7.35 8.23 6.19
N LYS A 267 7.12 9.47 6.63
CA LYS A 267 8.01 10.60 6.33
C LYS A 267 9.39 10.40 6.97
N LEU A 268 9.43 10.02 8.25
CA LEU A 268 10.68 9.77 8.98
C LEU A 268 11.49 8.62 8.36
N ILE A 269 10.85 7.49 8.05
CA ILE A 269 11.51 6.33 7.40
C ILE A 269 12.14 6.73 6.06
N ARG A 270 11.50 7.65 5.34
CA ARG A 270 12.04 8.19 4.08
C ARG A 270 13.16 9.22 4.26
N GLU A 271 13.36 9.69 5.47
CA GLU A 271 14.40 10.66 5.83
C GLU A 271 15.68 9.99 6.34
N PHE A 272 15.58 8.79 6.91
CA PHE A 272 16.73 7.92 7.20
C PHE A 272 17.36 7.40 5.89
#